data_AF-A0A534B6W7-F1
#
_entry.id   AF-A0A534B6W7-F1
#
_cell.length_a   1.000
_cell.length_b   1.000
_cell.length_c   1.000
_cell.angle_alpha   90.00
_cell.angle_beta   90.00
_cell.angle_gamma   90.00
#
_symmetry.space_group_name_H-M   'P 1'
#
loop_
_entity.id
_entity.type
_entity.pdbx_description
1 polymer ?
#
loop_
_entity_poly.entity_id
_entity_poly.type
_entity_poly.pdbx_seq_one_letter_code
_entity_poly.pdbx_strand_id
1 'polypeptide(L)'
;MLFVRGLLDRLLVVCAVVAGGLVPGFIAQYRQRLGGRLDQARLDLEPWQRLADQFHHGDIRTLIQYHLDSGDPKFHAEGAVIRSLVDTVQQLQSTVDALHASLFRQVGYLLLHADPGLARAT
;
A
#
# COMPACT_ATOMS: atom_id res chain seq x y z
N MET A 1 47.11 2.14 9.64
CA MET A 1 45.74 2.14 10.19
C MET A 1 45.01 3.50 10.06
N LEU A 2 45.69 4.65 10.22
CA LEU A 2 45.08 5.99 10.05
C LEU A 2 44.52 6.25 8.64
N PHE A 3 45.23 5.79 7.59
CA PHE A 3 44.77 5.96 6.20
C PHE A 3 43.46 5.21 5.90
N VAL A 4 43.33 3.97 6.37
CA VAL A 4 42.12 3.15 6.20
C VAL A 4 40.94 3.79 6.94
N ARG A 5 41.17 4.29 8.16
CA ARG A 5 40.13 4.98 8.94
C ARG A 5 39.66 6.27 8.26
N GLY A 6 40.58 7.08 7.72
CA GLY A 6 40.23 8.30 6.98
C GLY A 6 39.51 8.03 5.65
N LEU A 7 39.85 6.93 4.97
CA LEU A 7 39.13 6.50 3.78
C LEU A 7 37.69 6.05 4.11
N LEU A 8 37.53 5.23 5.16
CA LEU A 8 36.22 4.79 5.63
C LEU A 8 35.33 5.97 6.03
N ASP A 9 35.88 6.94 6.76
CA ASP A 9 35.15 8.14 7.18
C ASP A 9 34.63 8.95 5.99
N ARG A 10 35.48 9.20 4.98
CA ARG A 10 35.07 9.87 3.74
C ARG A 10 34.02 9.09 2.97
N LEU A 11 34.15 7.77 2.89
CA LEU A 11 33.16 6.91 2.24
C LEU A 11 31.80 7.01 2.95
N LEU A 12 31.78 6.95 4.28
CA LEU A 12 30.55 7.11 5.06
C LEU A 12 29.88 8.47 4.83
N VAL A 13 30.67 9.55 4.82
CA VAL A 13 30.15 10.90 4.54
C VAL A 13 29.55 10.98 3.14
N VAL A 14 30.25 10.47 2.12
CA VAL A 14 29.72 10.45 0.75
C VAL A 14 28.43 9.63 0.66
N CYS A 15 28.40 8.44 1.27
CA CYS A 15 27.19 7.61 1.31
C CYS A 15 26.02 8.32 2.01
N ALA A 16 26.27 9.00 3.14
CA ALA A 16 25.25 9.73 3.88
C ALA A 16 24.68 10.90 3.06
N VAL A 17 25.54 11.65 2.36
CA VAL A 17 25.12 12.77 1.49
C VAL A 17 24.27 12.25 0.31
N VAL A 18 24.73 11.19 -0.35
CA VAL A 18 23.99 10.57 -1.46
C VAL A 18 22.63 10.03 -0.98
N ALA A 19 22.61 9.30 0.14
CA ALA A 19 21.37 8.78 0.72
C ALA A 19 20.41 9.91 1.13
N GLY A 20 20.93 11.00 1.71
CA GLY A 20 20.12 12.17 2.09
C GLY A 20 19.43 12.85 0.91
N GLY A 21 20.00 12.78 -0.30
CA GLY A 21 19.37 13.27 -1.52
C GLY A 21 18.39 12.28 -2.15
N LEU A 22 18.75 11.00 -2.22
CA LEU A 22 17.99 9.99 -2.96
C LEU A 22 16.82 9.40 -2.17
N VAL A 23 17.02 9.12 -0.88
CA VAL A 23 16.03 8.41 -0.04
C VAL A 23 14.72 9.19 0.08
N PRO A 24 14.70 10.51 0.35
CA PRO A 24 13.44 11.25 0.42
C PRO A 24 12.67 11.24 -0.92
N GLY A 25 13.39 11.33 -2.05
CA GLY A 25 12.79 11.28 -3.38
C GLY A 25 12.15 9.92 -3.67
N PHE A 26 12.88 8.83 -3.39
CA PHE A 26 12.35 7.47 -3.50
C PHE A 26 11.09 7.28 -2.65
N ILE A 27 11.12 7.70 -1.37
CA ILE A 27 9.97 7.58 -0.47
C ILE A 27 8.76 8.36 -1.00
N ALA A 28 8.98 9.58 -1.51
CA ALA A 28 7.90 10.39 -2.08
C ALA A 28 7.25 9.70 -3.29
N GLN A 29 8.06 9.17 -4.22
CA GLN A 29 7.57 8.46 -5.39
C GLN A 29 6.86 7.14 -5.01
N TYR A 30 7.41 6.38 -4.05
CA TYR A 30 6.80 5.16 -3.55
C TYR A 30 5.40 5.44 -2.96
N ARG A 31 5.29 6.48 -2.12
CA ARG A 31 4.02 6.92 -1.55
C ARG A 31 3.02 7.33 -2.61
N GLN A 32 3.46 8.07 -3.63
CA GLN A 32 2.58 8.48 -4.73
C GLN A 32 2.02 7.27 -5.49
N ARG A 33 2.86 6.26 -5.78
CA ARG A 33 2.41 5.04 -6.46
C ARG A 33 1.47 4.20 -5.59
N LEU A 34 1.78 4.08 -4.30
CA LEU A 34 0.93 3.37 -3.35
C LEU A 34 -0.44 4.04 -3.21
N GLY A 35 -0.46 5.38 -3.12
CA GLY A 35 -1.70 6.17 -3.13
C GLY A 35 -2.52 5.95 -4.39
N GLY A 36 -1.88 5.96 -5.57
CA GLY A 36 -2.56 5.66 -6.83
C GLY A 36 -3.18 4.26 -6.89
N ARG A 37 -2.50 3.23 -6.34
CA ARG A 37 -3.08 1.88 -6.23
C ARG A 37 -4.30 1.84 -5.30
N LEU A 38 -4.24 2.57 -4.19
CA LEU A 38 -5.36 2.69 -3.26
C LEU A 38 -6.56 3.39 -3.92
N ASP A 39 -6.32 4.48 -4.64
CA ASP A 39 -7.37 5.22 -5.35
C ASP A 39 -8.00 4.34 -6.43
N GLN A 40 -7.20 3.58 -7.18
CA GLN A 40 -7.71 2.59 -8.14
C GLN A 40 -8.59 1.54 -7.47
N ALA A 41 -8.11 0.91 -6.38
CA ALA A 41 -8.86 -0.12 -5.68
C ALA A 41 -10.18 0.42 -5.10
N ARG A 42 -10.23 1.69 -4.69
CA ARG A 42 -11.45 2.37 -4.25
C ARG A 42 -12.43 2.60 -5.40
N LEU A 43 -11.94 3.04 -6.56
CA LEU A 43 -12.76 3.20 -7.77
C LEU A 43 -13.34 1.86 -8.21
N ASP A 44 -12.55 0.79 -8.14
CA ASP A 44 -13.01 -0.57 -8.47
C ASP A 44 -14.08 -1.07 -7.47
N LEU A 45 -14.04 -0.61 -6.21
CA LEU A 45 -15.00 -0.98 -5.16
C LEU A 45 -16.31 -0.18 -5.24
N GLU A 46 -16.26 1.03 -5.80
CA GLU A 46 -17.37 1.99 -5.83
C GLU A 46 -18.68 1.42 -6.42
N PRO A 47 -18.69 0.66 -7.53
CA PRO A 47 -19.92 0.07 -8.05
C PRO A 47 -20.59 -0.90 -7.07
N TRP A 48 -19.79 -1.67 -6.31
CA TRP A 48 -20.28 -2.59 -5.28
C TRP A 48 -20.84 -1.85 -4.08
N GLN A 49 -20.18 -0.76 -3.67
CA GLN A 49 -20.70 0.10 -2.63
C GLN A 49 -22.05 0.71 -3.06
N ARG A 50 -22.19 1.16 -4.31
CA ARG A 50 -23.48 1.66 -4.83
C ARG A 50 -24.58 0.61 -4.84
N LEU A 51 -24.26 -0.66 -5.07
CA LEU A 51 -25.21 -1.76 -4.95
C LEU A 51 -25.60 -2.01 -3.49
N ALA A 52 -24.63 -1.96 -2.57
CA ALA A 52 -24.90 -2.05 -1.15
C ALA A 52 -25.77 -0.88 -0.66
N ASP A 53 -25.52 0.34 -1.13
CA ASP A 53 -26.32 1.53 -0.80
C ASP A 53 -27.78 1.37 -1.24
N GLN A 54 -28.01 0.77 -2.42
CA GLN A 54 -29.35 0.56 -2.98
C GLN A 54 -30.13 -0.58 -2.32
N PHE A 55 -29.47 -1.72 -2.06
CA PHE A 55 -30.17 -2.96 -1.67
C PHE A 55 -29.87 -3.44 -0.25
N HIS A 56 -28.82 -2.90 0.39
CA HIS A 56 -28.32 -3.36 1.69
C HIS A 56 -28.03 -2.20 2.66
N HIS A 57 -28.73 -1.08 2.52
CA HIS A 57 -28.61 0.10 3.40
C HIS A 57 -27.16 0.65 3.53
N GLY A 58 -26.35 0.44 2.51
CA GLY A 58 -24.95 0.86 2.45
C GLY A 58 -23.95 -0.06 3.15
N ASP A 59 -24.40 -1.18 3.72
CA ASP A 59 -23.49 -2.16 4.31
C ASP A 59 -22.96 -3.14 3.26
N ILE A 60 -21.74 -2.88 2.78
CA ILE A 60 -21.06 -3.74 1.81
C ILE A 60 -20.80 -5.15 2.35
N ARG A 61 -20.69 -5.35 3.67
CA ARG A 61 -20.50 -6.69 4.24
C ARG A 61 -21.77 -7.51 4.08
N THR A 62 -22.93 -6.90 4.23
CA THR A 62 -24.22 -7.54 4.00
C THR A 62 -24.37 -7.96 2.52
N LEU A 63 -23.95 -7.10 1.57
CA LEU A 63 -23.89 -7.45 0.14
C LEU A 63 -22.96 -8.65 -0.13
N ILE A 64 -21.76 -8.66 0.47
CA ILE A 64 -20.79 -9.75 0.34
C ILE A 64 -21.37 -11.06 0.88
N GLN A 65 -21.97 -11.05 2.08
CA GLN A 65 -22.56 -12.26 2.65
C GLN A 65 -23.73 -12.77 1.82
N TYR A 66 -24.58 -11.88 1.31
CA TYR A 66 -25.65 -12.28 0.40
C TYR A 66 -25.12 -13.04 -0.84
N HIS A 67 -24.00 -12.60 -1.41
CA HIS A 67 -23.37 -13.29 -2.55
C HIS A 67 -22.73 -14.62 -2.14
N LEU A 68 -22.05 -14.67 -0.99
CA LEU A 68 -21.40 -15.88 -0.49
C LEU A 68 -22.38 -16.95 -0.01
N ASP A 69 -23.56 -16.56 0.47
CA ASP A 69 -24.60 -17.49 0.89
C ASP A 69 -25.46 -17.98 -0.29
N SER A 70 -25.23 -17.46 -1.50
CA SER A 70 -25.94 -17.86 -2.70
C SER A 70 -25.61 -19.31 -3.09
N GLY A 71 -26.64 -20.08 -3.44
CA GLY A 71 -26.49 -21.43 -3.99
C GLY A 71 -25.96 -21.46 -5.42
N ASP A 72 -25.90 -20.32 -6.12
CA ASP A 72 -25.29 -20.22 -7.44
C ASP A 72 -23.77 -19.98 -7.31
N PRO A 73 -22.92 -20.88 -7.84
CA PRO A 73 -21.47 -20.77 -7.72
C PRO A 73 -20.89 -19.49 -8.35
N LYS A 74 -21.58 -18.86 -9.31
CA LYS A 74 -21.14 -17.58 -9.90
C LYS A 74 -21.27 -16.44 -8.91
N PHE A 75 -22.42 -16.35 -8.24
CA PHE A 75 -22.66 -15.34 -7.20
C PHE A 75 -21.73 -15.55 -6.00
N HIS A 76 -21.51 -16.81 -5.59
CA HIS A 76 -20.54 -17.10 -4.54
C HIS A 76 -19.12 -16.65 -4.92
N ALA A 77 -18.68 -16.92 -6.16
CA ALA A 77 -17.37 -16.47 -6.63
C ALA A 77 -17.25 -14.94 -6.67
N GLU A 78 -18.31 -14.25 -7.10
CA GLU A 78 -18.39 -12.78 -7.10
C GLU A 78 -18.27 -12.21 -5.68
N GLY A 79 -18.97 -12.78 -4.69
CA GLY A 79 -18.83 -12.40 -3.28
C GLY A 79 -17.39 -12.53 -2.77
N ALA A 80 -16.67 -13.58 -3.19
CA ALA A 80 -15.26 -13.75 -2.84
C ALA A 80 -14.36 -12.69 -3.47
N VAL A 81 -14.64 -12.27 -4.71
CA VAL A 81 -13.91 -11.19 -5.40
C VAL A 81 -14.14 -9.85 -4.70
N ILE A 82 -15.39 -9.51 -4.36
CA ILE A 82 -15.73 -8.26 -3.65
C ILE A 82 -15.02 -8.22 -2.29
N ARG A 83 -15.05 -9.33 -1.54
CA ARG A 83 -14.34 -9.43 -0.25
C ARG A 83 -12.84 -9.17 -0.40
N SER A 84 -12.20 -9.81 -1.38
CA SER A 84 -10.77 -9.60 -1.68
C SER A 84 -10.47 -8.13 -2.00
N LEU A 85 -11.37 -7.45 -2.71
CA LEU A 85 -11.20 -6.03 -3.03
C LEU A 85 -11.32 -5.13 -1.80
N VAL A 86 -12.29 -5.40 -0.90
CA VAL A 86 -12.40 -4.70 0.39
C VAL A 86 -11.14 -4.88 1.23
N ASP A 87 -10.64 -6.12 1.35
CA ASP A 87 -9.42 -6.43 2.09
C ASP A 87 -8.21 -5.69 1.50
N THR A 88 -8.13 -5.64 0.16
CA THR A 88 -7.07 -4.92 -0.56
C THR A 88 -7.10 -3.42 -0.28
N VAL A 89 -8.28 -2.79 -0.33
CA VAL A 89 -8.45 -1.36 0.04
C VAL A 89 -7.99 -1.12 1.48
N GLN A 90 -8.40 -1.97 2.42
CA GLN A 90 -8.05 -1.83 3.83
C GLN A 90 -6.53 -1.98 4.05
N GLN A 91 -5.90 -2.96 3.40
CA GLN A 91 -4.46 -3.18 3.49
C GLN A 91 -3.68 -1.99 2.89
N LEU A 92 -4.05 -1.53 1.69
CA LEU A 92 -3.42 -0.39 1.05
C LEU A 92 -3.57 0.88 1.89
N GLN A 93 -4.77 1.15 2.41
CA GLN A 93 -5.02 2.29 3.29
C GLN A 93 -4.11 2.28 4.51
N SER A 94 -4.03 1.14 5.21
CA SER A 94 -3.16 1.00 6.39
C SER A 94 -1.68 1.25 6.07
N THR A 95 -1.24 0.84 4.87
CA THR A 95 0.14 1.04 4.42
C THR A 95 0.41 2.51 4.08
N VAL A 96 -0.54 3.19 3.43
CA VAL A 96 -0.45 4.63 3.15
C VAL A 96 -0.38 5.42 4.46
N ASP A 97 -1.24 5.09 5.43
CA ASP A 97 -1.28 5.75 6.74
C ASP A 97 0.02 5.56 7.52
N ALA A 98 0.60 4.36 7.49
CA ALA A 98 1.89 4.08 8.12
C ALA A 98 3.02 4.96 7.54
N LEU A 99 2.92 5.32 6.26
CA LEU A 99 3.90 6.17 5.57
C LEU A 99 3.69 7.67 5.80
N HIS A 100 2.65 8.11 6.52
CA HIS A 100 2.49 9.50 6.94
C HIS A 100 3.35 9.91 8.16
N ALA A 101 4.19 9.00 8.69
CA ALA A 101 5.08 9.25 9.82
C ALA A 101 6.32 10.10 9.49
N SER A 102 7.22 10.32 10.46
CA SER A 102 8.51 10.99 10.21
C SER A 102 9.40 10.18 9.25
N LEU A 103 10.33 10.86 8.55
CA LEU A 103 11.20 10.24 7.54
C LEU A 103 11.92 8.99 8.07
N PHE A 104 12.49 9.06 9.29
CA PHE A 104 13.18 7.91 9.90
C PHE A 104 12.26 6.70 10.10
N ARG A 105 11.00 6.95 10.48
CA ARG A 105 10.00 5.89 10.65
C ARG A 105 9.57 5.31 9.31
N GLN A 106 9.44 6.16 8.28
CA GLN A 106 9.16 5.71 6.91
C GLN A 106 10.28 4.81 6.36
N VAL A 107 11.55 5.20 6.56
CA VAL A 107 12.71 4.39 6.17
C VAL A 107 12.68 3.04 6.89
N GLY A 108 12.52 3.04 8.22
CA GLY A 108 12.45 1.80 8.99
C GLY A 108 11.28 0.89 8.58
N TYR A 109 10.11 1.49 8.30
CA TYR A 109 8.95 0.75 7.83
C TYR A 109 9.21 0.10 6.46
N LEU A 110 9.75 0.84 5.49
CA LEU A 110 10.04 0.33 4.15
C LEU A 110 11.12 -0.75 4.15
N LEU A 111 12.15 -0.65 5.00
CA LEU A 111 13.16 -1.70 5.13
C LEU A 111 12.57 -3.05 5.57
N LEU A 112 11.46 -3.03 6.30
CA LEU A 112 10.83 -4.24 6.86
C LEU A 112 9.60 -4.70 6.05
N HIS A 113 8.88 -3.78 5.41
CA HIS A 113 7.55 -4.02 4.84
C HIS A 113 7.38 -3.49 3.40
N ALA A 114 8.46 -3.10 2.71
CA ALA A 114 8.32 -2.63 1.32
C ALA A 114 7.80 -3.74 0.40
N ASP A 115 6.80 -3.39 -0.42
CA ASP A 115 6.35 -4.24 -1.52
C ASP A 115 7.44 -4.22 -2.61
N PRO A 116 8.05 -5.37 -2.94
CA PRO A 116 9.14 -5.45 -3.91
C PRO A 116 8.71 -5.05 -5.33
N GLY A 117 7.43 -5.19 -5.67
CA GLY A 117 6.89 -4.74 -6.95
C GLY A 117 6.81 -3.21 -7.04
N LEU A 118 6.36 -2.55 -5.98
CA LEU A 118 6.34 -1.08 -5.92
C LEU A 118 7.75 -0.49 -5.84
N ALA A 119 8.62 -1.11 -5.04
CA ALA A 119 10.00 -0.66 -4.87
C ALA A 119 10.79 -0.68 -6.18
N ARG A 120 10.55 -1.67 -7.07
CA ARG A 120 11.19 -1.73 -8.39
C ARG A 120 10.62 -0.74 -9.40
N ALA A 121 9.36 -0.34 -9.23
CA ALA A 121 8.70 0.61 -10.11
C ALA A 121 8.99 2.07 -9.73
N THR A 122 9.57 2.29 -8.55
CA THR A 122 9.91 3.60 -7.99
C THR A 122 11.35 3.94 -8.37
#